data_AF-A0A935YSV3-F1
#
_entry.id   AF-A0A935YSV3-F1
#
_cell.length_a   1.000
_cell.length_b   1.000
_cell.length_c   1.000
_cell.angle_alpha   90.00
_cell.angle_beta   90.00
_cell.angle_gamma   90.00
#
_symmetry.space_group_name_H-M   'P 1'
#
loop_
_entity.id
_entity.type
_entity.pdbx_description
1 polymer ?
#
loop_
_entity_poly.entity_id
_entity_poly.type
_entity_poly.pdbx_seq_one_letter_code
_entity_poly.pdbx_strand_id
1 'polypeptide(L)' 'MKIRIPGEMHFRHIMQAIYEALMKIEHDHAVQYSRGVTLYINPTDGKGKDVIPRKKSGEEVQEVLSRGPYRSAADDFKL' A
#
# COMPACT_ATOMS: atom_id res chain seq x y z
N MET A 1 11.67 -9.46 -7.31
CA MET A 1 12.15 -8.06 -7.18
C MET A 1 11.63 -7.49 -5.87
N LYS A 2 12.33 -6.53 -5.24
CA LYS A 2 11.90 -5.89 -3.98
C LYS A 2 12.05 -4.37 -4.08
N ILE A 3 11.01 -3.62 -3.72
CA ILE A 3 11.05 -2.17 -3.53
C ILE A 3 11.26 -1.91 -2.03
N ARG A 4 12.21 -1.04 -1.67
CA ARG A 4 12.48 -0.64 -0.28
C ARG A 4 12.36 0.87 -0.17
N ILE A 5 11.53 1.34 0.76
CA ILE A 5 11.31 2.75 1.04
C ILE A 5 11.56 2.94 2.55
N PRO A 6 12.78 3.28 2.97
CA PRO A 6 13.11 3.46 4.38
C PRO A 6 12.61 4.81 4.91
N GLY A 7 12.39 4.87 6.22
CA GLY A 7 12.00 6.09 6.93
C GLY A 7 10.52 6.12 7.33
N GLU A 8 10.23 6.84 8.41
CA GLU A 8 8.86 7.11 8.85
C GLU A 8 8.25 8.21 7.97
N MET A 9 7.08 7.96 7.39
CA MET A 9 6.40 8.92 6.53
C MET A 9 4.90 8.61 6.45
N HIS A 10 4.11 9.62 6.10
CA HIS A 10 2.70 9.43 5.83
C HIS A 10 2.46 8.50 4.62
N PHE A 11 1.37 7.74 4.66
CA PHE A 11 0.95 6.84 3.58
C PHE A 11 0.94 7.49 2.19
N ARG A 12 0.52 8.76 2.08
CA ARG A 12 0.57 9.52 0.82
C ARG A 12 1.97 9.60 0.20
N HIS A 13 3.01 9.73 1.02
CA HIS A 13 4.39 9.74 0.53
C HIS A 13 4.86 8.33 0.14
N ILE A 14 4.44 7.31 0.90
CA ILE A 14 4.68 5.89 0.54
C ILE A 14 4.06 5.59 -0.83
N MET A 15 2.81 6.00 -1.07
CA MET A 15 2.13 5.79 -2.35
C MET A 15 2.89 6.43 -3.52
N GLN A 16 3.33 7.68 -3.36
CA GLN A 16 4.14 8.36 -4.38
C GLN A 16 5.45 7.62 -4.65
N ALA A 17 6.17 7.22 -3.60
CA ALA A 17 7.45 6.51 -3.73
C ALA A 17 7.28 5.11 -4.38
N ILE A 18 6.18 4.40 -4.08
CA ILE A 18 5.84 3.13 -4.77
C ILE A 18 5.57 3.39 -6.25
N TYR A 19 4.78 4.41 -6.58
CA TYR A 19 4.46 4.78 -7.96
C TYR A 19 5.74 5.08 -8.76
N GLU A 20 6.62 5.93 -8.23
CA GLU A 20 7.88 6.28 -8.89
C GLU A 20 8.80 5.07 -9.08
N ALA A 21 8.87 4.17 -8.08
CA ALA A 21 9.65 2.95 -8.19
C ALA A 21 9.10 2.00 -9.27
N LEU A 22 7.78 1.88 -9.39
CA LEU A 22 7.13 1.09 -10.44
C LEU A 22 7.37 1.69 -11.84
N MET A 23 7.24 3.02 -11.97
CA MET A 23 7.55 3.73 -13.22
C MET A 23 8.99 3.51 -13.65
N LYS A 24 9.93 3.53 -12.70
CA LYS A 24 11.33 3.21 -12.98
C LYS A 24 11.50 1.78 -13.51
N ILE A 25 10.81 0.81 -12.92
CA ILE A 25 10.84 -0.58 -13.39
C ILE A 25 10.27 -0.71 -14.80
N GLU A 26 9.17 -0.03 -15.08
CA GLU A 26 8.53 -0.05 -16.39
C GLU A 26 9.41 0.63 -17.47
N HIS A 27 9.92 1.82 -17.19
CA HIS A 27 10.66 2.63 -18.15
C HIS A 27 12.11 2.19 -18.32
N ASP A 28 12.86 2.01 -17.22
CA ASP A 28 14.29 1.73 -17.28
C ASP A 28 14.59 0.25 -17.58
N HIS A 29 13.62 -0.64 -17.33
CA HIS A 29 13.79 -2.09 -17.49
C HIS A 29 12.76 -2.76 -18.42
N ALA A 30 11.87 -1.99 -19.05
CA ALA A 30 10.85 -2.47 -20.00
C ALA A 30 9.96 -3.60 -19.43
N VAL A 31 9.72 -3.62 -18.12
CA VAL A 31 8.88 -4.63 -17.46
C VAL A 31 7.47 -4.10 -17.28
N GLN A 32 6.51 -4.65 -18.04
CA GLN A 32 5.13 -4.15 -18.09
C GLN A 32 4.12 -4.97 -17.26
N TYR A 33 4.48 -6.19 -16.84
CA TYR A 33 3.54 -7.11 -16.20
C TYR A 33 4.14 -7.71 -14.92
N SER A 34 3.29 -7.83 -13.89
CA SER A 34 3.56 -8.62 -12.69
C SER A 34 2.41 -9.59 -12.44
N ARG A 35 2.71 -10.76 -11.87
CA ARG A 35 1.69 -11.72 -11.40
C ARG A 35 1.03 -11.32 -10.07
N GLY A 36 1.38 -10.14 -9.53
CA GLY A 36 0.82 -9.58 -8.32
C GLY A 36 1.86 -8.81 -7.50
N VAL A 37 1.41 -8.22 -6.38
CA VAL A 37 2.29 -7.63 -5.38
C VAL A 37 1.68 -7.79 -4.00
N THR A 38 2.52 -8.08 -3.00
CA THR A 38 2.16 -8.04 -1.59
C THR A 38 2.94 -6.91 -0.93
N LEU A 39 2.26 -6.04 -0.20
CA LEU A 39 2.87 -4.97 0.57
C LEU A 39 2.81 -5.32 2.06
N TYR A 40 3.97 -5.35 2.71
CA TYR A 40 4.08 -5.46 4.16
C TYR A 40 4.27 -4.05 4.72
N ILE A 41 3.36 -3.65 5.61
CA ILE A 41 3.32 -2.31 6.18
C ILE A 41 3.40 -2.43 7.69
N ASN A 42 4.27 -1.64 8.31
CA ASN A 42 4.40 -1.51 9.75
C ASN A 42 3.96 -0.08 10.11
N PRO A 43 2.66 0.17 10.36
CA PRO A 43 2.18 1.51 10.60
C PRO A 43 2.63 2.01 11.98
N THR A 44 2.90 3.30 12.08
CA THR A 44 3.27 3.97 13.33
C THR A 44 2.31 5.12 13.63
N ASP A 45 2.35 5.61 14.86
CA ASP A 45 1.60 6.80 15.29
C ASP A 45 2.30 8.13 14.94
N GLY A 46 3.41 8.08 14.19
CA GLY A 46 4.24 9.24 13.88
C GLY A 46 5.09 9.75 15.06
N LYS A 47 5.12 9.00 16.17
CA LYS A 47 5.90 9.29 17.39
C LYS A 47 6.77 8.10 17.77
N GLY A 48 7.06 7.22 16.81
CA GLY A 48 7.88 6.02 17.01
C GLY A 48 7.18 4.86 17.71
N LYS A 49 5.85 4.87 17.87
CA LYS A 49 5.11 3.72 18.38
C LYS A 49 4.39 2.98 17.27
N ASP A 50 4.45 1.65 17.34
CA ASP A 50 3.73 0.79 16.42
C ASP A 50 2.21 0.93 16.62
N VAL A 51 1.49 0.87 15.50
CA VAL A 51 0.02 0.89 15.47
C VAL A 51 -0.48 -0.45 14.95
N ILE A 52 -1.49 -1.02 15.63
CA ILE A 52 -2.20 -2.20 15.14
C ILE A 52 -3.58 -1.74 14.65
N PRO A 53 -3.84 -1.75 13.32
CA PRO A 53 -5.14 -1.40 12.78
C PRO A 53 -6.19 -2.41 13.25
N ARG A 54 -7.36 -1.92 13.65
CA ARG A 54 -8.50 -2.75 14.08
C ARG A 54 -9.76 -2.39 13.30
N LYS A 55 -10.60 -3.38 13.03
CA LYS A 55 -11.95 -3.20 12.49
C LYS A 55 -12.84 -2.52 13.53
N LYS A 56 -14.01 -2.03 13.09
CA LYS A 56 -15.04 -1.50 14.01
C LYS A 56 -15.47 -2.51 15.08
N SER A 57 -15.36 -3.81 14.79
CA SER A 57 -15.63 -4.89 15.75
C SER A 57 -14.53 -5.09 16.81
N GLY A 58 -13.39 -4.40 16.70
CA GLY A 58 -12.23 -4.56 17.58
C GLY A 58 -11.21 -5.62 17.13
N GLU A 59 -11.56 -6.45 16.14
CA GLU A 59 -10.65 -7.42 15.54
C GLU A 59 -9.47 -6.74 14.85
N GLU A 60 -8.28 -7.32 14.97
CA GLU A 60 -7.09 -6.84 14.26
C GLU A 60 -7.24 -7.02 12.76
N VAL A 61 -6.80 -6.02 12.00
CA VAL A 61 -6.72 -6.10 10.54
C VAL A 61 -5.43 -6.83 10.20
N GLN A 62 -5.57 -8.11 9.85
CA GLN A 62 -4.45 -8.96 9.44
C GLN A 62 -4.08 -8.79 7.96
N GLU A 63 -5.06 -8.48 7.12
CA GLU A 63 -4.86 -8.33 5.67
C GLU A 63 -5.86 -7.34 5.06
N VAL A 64 -5.40 -6.59 4.07
CA VAL A 64 -6.25 -5.79 3.17
C VAL A 64 -6.07 -6.32 1.75
N LEU A 65 -7.08 -7.03 1.25
CA LEU A 65 -7.08 -7.57 -0.11
C LEU A 65 -7.70 -6.58 -1.10
N SER A 66 -7.00 -6.30 -2.19
CA SER A 66 -7.54 -5.61 -3.36
C SER A 66 -7.44 -6.53 -4.58
N ARG A 67 -8.57 -6.77 -5.27
CA ARG A 67 -8.70 -7.80 -6.33
C ARG A 67 -8.78 -7.24 -7.76
N GLY A 68 -8.45 -5.98 -7.99
CA GLY A 68 -8.57 -5.39 -9.34
C GLY A 68 -8.13 -3.93 -9.41
N PRO A 69 -8.31 -3.26 -10.57
CA PRO A 69 -8.07 -1.82 -10.69
C PRO A 69 -8.88 -1.10 -9.60
N TYR A 70 -8.34 0.03 -9.13
CA TYR A 70 -8.98 0.84 -8.09
C TYR A 70 -10.47 0.97 -8.38
N ARG A 71 -11.28 0.47 -7.46
CA ARG A 71 -12.71 0.73 -7.39
C ARG A 71 -12.91 1.67 -6.22
N SER A 72 -13.66 2.74 -6.43
CA SER A 72 -13.93 3.66 -5.34
C SER A 72 -14.74 2.90 -4.29
N ALA A 73 -14.43 3.08 -3.01
CA ALA A 73 -15.31 2.58 -1.96
C ALA A 73 -16.72 3.18 -2.09
N ALA A 74 -16.86 4.37 -2.69
CA ALA A 74 -18.15 4.96 -3.03
C ALA A 74 -18.96 4.09 -4.01
N ASP A 75 -18.29 3.40 -4.94
CA ASP A 75 -18.95 2.46 -5.85
C ASP A 75 -19.56 1.27 -5.08
N ASP A 76 -18.89 0.83 -4.00
CA ASP A 76 -19.38 -0.25 -3.14
C ASP A 76 -20.54 0.21 -2.23
N PHE A 77 -20.54 1.47 -1.81
CA PHE A 77 -21.57 2.05 -0.95
C PHE A 77 -22.70 2.77 -1.72
N LYS A 78 -22.65 2.82 -3.05
CA LYS A 78 -23.58 3.58 -3.92
C LYS A 78 -23.72 5.05 -3.51
N LEU A 79 -22.60 5.67 -3.14
CA LEU A 79 -22.50 7.08 -2.74
C LEU A 79 -22.07 7.97 -3.90
#